data_AF-A0A1T4XTW6-F1
#
_entry.id   AF-A0A1T4XTW6-F1
#
_cell.length_a   1.000
_cell.length_b   1.000
_cell.length_c   1.000
_cell.angle_alpha   90.00
_cell.angle_beta   90.00
_cell.angle_gamma   90.00
#
_symmetry.space_group_name_H-M   'P 1'
#
loop_
_entity.id
_entity.type
_entity.pdbx_description
1 polymer ?
#
loop_
_entity_poly.entity_id
_entity_poly.type
_entity_poly.pdbx_seq_one_letter_code
_entity_poly.pdbx_strand_id
1 'polypeptide(L)'
;MGLDWIPIDIAKPGFEGERAKLRQRIRWNLPYFTARWRKRYNEIVIPAHASVGAPRVGVDRVADEWARARYAKKAHKDCSEEEFLQRMHGYDVLQLVKSPGLPQFTHGGLYAGADPTSYRGQFVMDSKDLITDEIANRGYRSFTAEEAVDYGRQLLERAREAARQHSLDVATVAVSPDDDPLDSIAGQVEIFRTAGEWFQFWGGKGHSIEPWA
;
A
#
# COMPACT_ATOMS: atom_id res chain seq x y z
N MET A 1 -0.89 17.42 8.99
CA MET A 1 -0.23 16.21 8.46
C MET A 1 -0.84 15.04 9.19
N GLY A 2 -1.10 13.93 8.51
CA GLY A 2 -1.79 12.79 9.13
C GLY A 2 -1.15 11.50 8.70
N LEU A 3 -1.46 10.44 9.42
CA LEU A 3 -0.78 9.15 9.33
C LEU A 3 -1.05 8.44 8.00
N ASP A 4 0.02 8.01 7.34
CA ASP A 4 0.03 7.03 6.26
C ASP A 4 0.88 5.82 6.68
N TRP A 5 0.45 4.62 6.33
CA TRP A 5 1.20 3.39 6.52
C TRP A 5 1.79 2.95 5.19
N ILE A 6 3.10 2.74 5.18
CA ILE A 6 3.86 2.42 3.97
C ILE A 6 4.46 1.02 4.12
N PRO A 7 4.16 0.09 3.20
CA PRO A 7 4.80 -1.21 3.19
C PRO A 7 6.23 -1.05 2.68
N ILE A 8 7.15 -1.77 3.30
CA ILE A 8 8.58 -1.60 3.05
C ILE A 8 9.06 -2.72 2.15
N ASP A 9 9.82 -2.36 1.12
CA ASP A 9 10.49 -3.31 0.22
C ASP A 9 11.23 -4.42 0.97
N ILE A 10 11.10 -5.66 0.52
CA ILE A 10 11.79 -6.82 1.11
C ILE A 10 13.12 -7.06 0.41
N ALA A 11 14.07 -7.73 1.06
CA ALA A 11 15.31 -8.10 0.37
C ALA A 11 15.04 -9.26 -0.60
N LYS A 12 15.73 -9.25 -1.73
CA LYS A 12 15.90 -10.48 -2.52
C LYS A 12 16.71 -11.50 -1.69
N PRO A 13 16.47 -12.81 -1.87
CA PRO A 13 17.16 -13.85 -1.12
C PRO A 13 18.68 -13.66 -1.15
N GLY A 14 19.31 -13.65 0.03
CA GLY A 14 20.76 -13.50 0.20
C GLY A 14 21.26 -12.05 0.31
N PHE A 15 20.36 -11.06 0.23
CA PHE A 15 20.70 -9.63 0.35
C PHE A 15 20.15 -8.98 1.64
N GLU A 16 19.64 -9.76 2.58
CA GLU A 16 18.97 -9.28 3.80
C GLU A 16 19.88 -8.34 4.62
N GLY A 17 21.13 -8.77 4.84
CA GLY A 17 22.12 -7.99 5.58
C GLY A 17 22.58 -6.73 4.84
N GLU A 18 22.64 -6.75 3.50
CA GLU A 18 22.98 -5.58 2.69
C GLU A 18 21.83 -4.56 2.71
N ARG A 19 20.59 -5.02 2.53
CA ARG A 19 19.39 -4.17 2.63
C ARG A 19 19.32 -3.48 3.98
N ALA A 20 19.53 -4.19 5.09
CA ALA A 20 19.47 -3.61 6.43
C ALA A 20 20.47 -2.43 6.58
N LYS A 21 21.71 -2.61 6.11
CA LYS A 21 22.74 -1.57 6.13
C LYS A 21 22.38 -0.36 5.26
N LEU A 22 21.88 -0.61 4.04
CA LEU A 22 21.48 0.48 3.13
C LEU A 22 20.28 1.25 3.67
N ARG A 23 19.30 0.56 4.24
CA ARG A 23 18.10 1.18 4.81
C ARG A 23 18.42 2.04 6.03
N GLN A 24 19.33 1.57 6.89
CA GLN A 24 19.84 2.39 7.99
C GLN A 24 20.43 3.70 7.46
N ARG A 25 21.25 3.65 6.41
CA ARG A 25 21.84 4.86 5.78
C ARG A 25 20.79 5.81 5.20
N ILE A 26 19.72 5.29 4.58
CA ILE A 26 18.60 6.09 4.06
C ILE A 26 17.92 6.83 5.21
N ARG A 27 17.59 6.12 6.30
CA ARG A 27 16.87 6.67 7.45
C ARG A 27 17.63 7.79 8.16
N TRP A 28 18.96 7.70 8.24
CA TRP A 28 19.79 8.75 8.82
C TRP A 28 20.01 9.94 7.88
N ASN A 29 19.34 9.96 6.72
CA ASN A 29 19.44 10.99 5.69
C ASN A 29 20.89 11.44 5.45
N LEU A 30 21.81 10.47 5.46
CA LEU A 30 23.23 10.79 5.31
C LEU A 30 23.39 11.46 3.94
N PRO A 31 24.11 12.60 3.85
CA PRO A 31 24.24 13.41 2.62
C PRO A 31 24.90 12.67 1.43
N TYR A 32 25.14 11.36 1.59
CA TYR A 32 25.81 10.47 0.66
C TYR A 32 24.92 9.34 0.14
N PHE A 33 23.59 9.37 0.33
CA PHE A 33 22.69 8.45 -0.40
C PHE A 33 22.55 8.88 -1.88
N THR A 34 23.68 8.77 -2.58
CA THR A 34 23.83 9.11 -3.99
C THR A 34 22.97 8.21 -4.88
N ALA A 35 22.81 8.62 -6.15
CA ALA A 35 22.14 7.81 -7.17
C ALA A 35 22.69 6.37 -7.25
N ARG A 36 23.98 6.15 -6.94
CA ARG A 36 24.61 4.83 -6.85
C ARG A 36 23.95 3.94 -5.80
N TRP A 37 23.74 4.46 -4.59
CA TRP A 37 23.15 3.66 -3.51
C TRP A 37 21.67 3.40 -3.73
N ARG A 38 20.94 4.35 -4.32
CA ARG A 38 19.56 4.15 -4.74
C ARG A 38 19.45 3.05 -5.79
N LYS A 39 20.31 3.09 -6.80
CA LYS A 39 20.40 2.03 -7.82
C LYS A 39 20.69 0.67 -7.17
N ARG A 40 21.70 0.60 -6.30
CA ARG A 40 22.04 -0.65 -5.61
C ARG A 40 20.91 -1.17 -4.73
N TYR A 41 20.23 -0.29 -4.01
CA TYR A 41 19.07 -0.65 -3.20
C TYR A 41 17.99 -1.29 -4.08
N ASN A 42 17.61 -0.63 -5.19
CA ASN A 42 16.61 -1.14 -6.12
C ASN A 42 17.00 -2.49 -6.76
N GLU A 43 18.29 -2.76 -6.95
CA GLU A 43 18.78 -4.04 -7.48
C GLU A 43 18.59 -5.20 -6.50
N ILE A 44 18.66 -4.94 -5.20
CA ILE A 44 18.68 -5.98 -4.16
C ILE A 44 17.36 -6.14 -3.41
N VAL A 45 16.37 -5.29 -3.67
CA VAL A 45 15.05 -5.37 -3.04
C VAL A 45 13.97 -5.81 -4.01
N ILE A 46 12.89 -6.32 -3.45
CA ILE A 46 11.62 -6.53 -4.13
C ILE A 46 10.70 -5.41 -3.61
N PRO A 47 10.32 -4.45 -4.46
CA PRO A 47 9.50 -3.35 -4.03
C PRO A 47 8.09 -3.80 -3.70
N ALA A 48 7.39 -3.09 -2.82
CA ALA A 48 6.05 -3.46 -2.38
C ALA A 48 5.08 -3.71 -3.55
N HIS A 49 5.04 -2.82 -4.53
CA HIS A 49 4.16 -2.94 -5.70
C HIS A 49 4.37 -4.25 -6.49
N ALA A 50 5.59 -4.79 -6.53
CA ALA A 50 5.87 -6.05 -7.23
C ALA A 50 5.24 -7.27 -6.51
N SER A 51 5.03 -7.17 -5.19
CA SER A 51 4.41 -8.23 -4.39
C SER A 51 2.88 -8.27 -4.52
N VAL A 52 2.26 -7.27 -5.16
CA VAL A 52 0.81 -7.22 -5.43
C VAL A 52 0.40 -8.21 -6.53
N GLY A 53 1.35 -8.65 -7.37
CA GLY A 53 1.07 -9.58 -8.47
C GLY A 53 0.37 -8.90 -9.64
N ALA A 54 0.75 -7.66 -9.94
CA ALA A 54 0.18 -6.93 -11.06
C ALA A 54 0.65 -7.45 -12.42
N PRO A 55 -0.23 -7.48 -13.44
CA PRO A 55 0.17 -7.76 -14.82
C PRO A 55 1.24 -6.78 -15.29
N ARG A 56 2.19 -7.27 -16.09
CA ARG A 56 3.36 -6.52 -16.52
C ARG A 56 3.39 -6.32 -18.03
N VAL A 57 3.61 -5.08 -18.46
CA VAL A 57 3.74 -4.74 -19.88
C VAL A 57 4.95 -5.46 -20.48
N GLY A 58 4.77 -6.07 -21.66
CA GLY A 58 5.74 -6.92 -22.35
C GLY A 58 5.76 -8.38 -21.89
N VAL A 59 4.96 -8.74 -20.88
CA VAL A 59 4.87 -10.10 -20.34
C VAL A 59 3.42 -10.60 -20.42
N ASP A 60 2.48 -9.80 -19.92
CA ASP A 60 1.07 -10.15 -19.83
C ASP A 60 0.24 -9.43 -20.89
N ARG A 61 -0.53 -10.19 -21.67
CA ARG A 61 -1.38 -9.64 -22.74
C ARG A 61 -2.32 -8.52 -22.24
N VAL A 62 -2.90 -8.68 -21.05
CA VAL A 62 -3.83 -7.69 -20.48
C VAL A 62 -3.13 -6.37 -20.13
N ALA A 63 -1.86 -6.43 -19.73
CA ALA A 63 -1.06 -5.23 -19.45
C ALA A 63 -0.68 -4.51 -20.76
N ASP A 64 -0.35 -5.27 -21.81
CA ASP A 64 -0.08 -4.71 -23.14
C ASP A 64 -1.30 -3.99 -23.70
N GLU A 65 -2.48 -4.62 -23.62
CA GLU A 65 -3.74 -4.01 -24.05
C GLU A 65 -4.05 -2.73 -23.28
N TRP A 66 -3.82 -2.73 -21.96
CA TRP A 66 -3.93 -1.52 -21.15
C TRP A 66 -2.97 -0.42 -21.59
N ALA A 67 -1.70 -0.76 -21.87
CA ALA A 67 -0.70 0.20 -22.29
C ALA A 67 -1.02 0.80 -23.67
N ARG A 68 -1.48 -0.02 -24.61
CA ARG A 68 -1.97 0.43 -25.94
C ARG A 68 -3.18 1.35 -25.79
N ALA A 69 -4.16 0.98 -24.97
CA ALA A 69 -5.33 1.82 -24.70
C ALA A 69 -4.93 3.15 -24.05
N ARG A 70 -3.95 3.15 -23.14
CA ARG A 70 -3.39 4.36 -22.53
C ARG A 70 -2.72 5.25 -23.57
N TYR A 71 -1.92 4.69 -24.48
CA TYR A 71 -1.28 5.45 -25.57
C TYR A 71 -2.31 6.04 -26.53
N ALA A 72 -3.34 5.28 -26.92
CA ALA A 72 -4.40 5.74 -27.81
C ALA A 72 -5.16 6.95 -27.25
N LYS A 73 -5.33 7.03 -25.92
CA LYS A 73 -5.99 8.14 -25.22
C LYS A 73 -5.10 9.37 -25.00
N LYS A 74 -3.80 9.32 -25.29
CA LYS A 74 -2.93 10.51 -25.17
C LYS A 74 -3.35 11.57 -26.20
N ALA A 75 -3.62 12.79 -25.73
CA ALA A 75 -3.94 13.92 -26.60
C ALA A 75 -2.77 14.32 -27.52
N HIS A 76 -1.54 14.19 -27.04
CA HIS A 76 -0.31 14.41 -27.81
C HIS A 76 0.59 13.18 -27.73
N LYS A 77 1.05 12.72 -28.89
CA LYS A 77 1.94 11.56 -29.05
C LYS A 77 3.33 12.05 -29.40
N ASP A 78 4.24 11.94 -28.45
CA ASP A 78 5.64 12.35 -28.52
C ASP A 78 6.58 11.25 -29.07
N CYS A 79 6.03 10.05 -29.27
CA CYS A 79 6.71 8.87 -29.78
C CYS A 79 5.69 7.96 -30.48
N SER A 80 6.16 6.98 -31.25
CA SER A 80 5.33 5.90 -31.81
C SER A 80 4.74 5.01 -30.70
N GLU A 81 3.75 4.19 -31.05
CA GLU A 81 3.17 3.23 -30.11
C GLU A 81 4.21 2.19 -29.70
N GLU A 82 5.00 1.69 -30.65
CA GLU A 82 6.07 0.72 -30.42
C GLU A 82 7.12 1.28 -29.44
N GLU A 83 7.57 2.52 -29.63
CA GLU A 83 8.50 3.18 -28.71
C GLU A 83 7.88 3.38 -27.32
N PHE A 84 6.60 3.74 -27.25
CA PHE A 84 5.90 3.87 -25.98
C PHE A 84 5.83 2.53 -25.23
N LEU A 85 5.47 1.44 -25.91
CA LEU A 85 5.41 0.11 -25.32
C LEU A 85 6.79 -0.37 -24.88
N GLN A 86 7.83 -0.11 -25.68
CA GLN A 86 9.20 -0.46 -25.32
C GLN A 86 9.66 0.29 -24.04
N ARG A 87 9.27 1.56 -23.89
CA ARG A 87 9.54 2.34 -22.66
C ARG A 87 8.77 1.82 -21.45
N MET A 88 7.56 1.28 -21.68
CA MET A 88 6.71 0.71 -20.63
C MET A 88 7.05 -0.75 -20.30
N HIS A 89 7.92 -1.41 -21.07
CA HIS A 89 8.27 -2.81 -20.84
C HIS A 89 8.77 -3.02 -19.41
N GLY A 90 8.16 -3.96 -18.70
CA GLY A 90 8.46 -4.25 -17.30
C GLY A 90 7.62 -3.46 -16.29
N TYR A 91 6.76 -2.54 -16.75
CA TYR A 91 5.87 -1.76 -15.87
C TYR A 91 4.74 -2.62 -15.30
N ASP A 92 4.62 -2.63 -13.97
CA ASP A 92 3.55 -3.32 -13.24
C ASP A 92 2.26 -2.46 -13.26
N VAL A 93 1.18 -2.97 -13.86
CA VAL A 93 -0.07 -2.23 -14.06
C VAL A 93 -1.01 -2.43 -12.86
N LEU A 94 -0.78 -1.66 -11.81
CA LEU A 94 -1.54 -1.76 -10.55
C LEU A 94 -3.05 -1.55 -10.74
N GLN A 95 -3.47 -0.75 -11.73
CA GLN A 95 -4.88 -0.47 -12.01
C GLN A 95 -5.69 -1.70 -12.45
N LEU A 96 -5.02 -2.78 -12.85
CA LEU A 96 -5.67 -4.04 -13.26
C LEU A 96 -5.84 -5.03 -12.10
N VAL A 97 -5.38 -4.69 -10.90
CA VAL A 97 -5.42 -5.60 -9.75
C VAL A 97 -6.45 -5.12 -8.73
N LYS A 98 -7.31 -6.05 -8.31
CA LYS A 98 -8.08 -5.92 -7.07
C LYS A 98 -7.33 -6.67 -5.98
N SER A 99 -6.77 -5.96 -5.02
CA SER A 99 -5.98 -6.54 -3.93
C SER A 99 -6.11 -5.71 -2.66
N PRO A 100 -6.15 -6.33 -1.47
CA PRO A 100 -6.04 -5.59 -0.20
C PRO A 100 -4.79 -4.73 -0.13
N GLY A 101 -3.71 -5.08 -0.84
CA GLY A 101 -2.49 -4.27 -0.92
C GLY A 101 -2.61 -2.98 -1.73
N LEU A 102 -3.73 -2.77 -2.43
CA LEU A 102 -4.06 -1.52 -3.12
C LEU A 102 -5.35 -0.97 -2.52
N PRO A 103 -5.27 -0.32 -1.35
CA PRO A 103 -6.44 0.07 -0.58
C PRO A 103 -7.15 1.27 -1.22
N GLN A 104 -8.47 1.35 -1.04
CA GLN A 104 -9.24 2.52 -1.46
C GLN A 104 -8.91 3.76 -0.62
N PHE A 105 -8.65 3.56 0.68
CA PHE A 105 -8.24 4.62 1.60
C PHE A 105 -6.73 4.83 1.46
N THR A 106 -6.34 5.59 0.45
CA THR A 106 -4.93 5.88 0.14
C THR A 106 -4.74 7.33 -0.30
N HIS A 107 -3.58 7.89 0.03
CA HIS A 107 -3.06 9.12 -0.57
C HIS A 107 -2.02 8.84 -1.66
N GLY A 108 -1.96 7.61 -2.17
CA GLY A 108 -1.01 7.19 -3.18
C GLY A 108 -0.99 8.14 -4.39
N GLY A 109 0.18 8.70 -4.68
CA GLY A 109 0.39 9.62 -5.80
C GLY A 109 0.05 11.09 -5.50
N LEU A 110 -0.41 11.45 -4.30
CA LEU A 110 -0.68 12.85 -3.92
C LEU A 110 0.58 13.59 -3.46
N TYR A 111 1.61 12.89 -2.97
CA TYR A 111 2.88 13.46 -2.56
C TYR A 111 4.03 12.44 -2.64
N ALA A 112 5.27 12.92 -2.58
CA ALA A 112 6.45 12.04 -2.65
C ALA A 112 6.57 11.18 -1.39
N GLY A 113 6.60 9.85 -1.56
CA GLY A 113 6.72 8.88 -0.46
C GLY A 113 5.47 8.06 -0.21
N ALA A 114 4.29 8.50 -0.67
CA ALA A 114 3.07 7.70 -0.70
C ALA A 114 2.78 7.23 -2.13
N ASP A 115 2.92 5.94 -2.37
CA ASP A 115 2.50 5.30 -3.61
C ASP A 115 1.15 4.57 -3.43
N PRO A 116 0.52 4.06 -4.50
CA PRO A 116 -0.80 3.39 -4.41
C PRO A 116 -0.87 2.18 -3.47
N THR A 117 0.25 1.69 -2.94
CA THR A 117 0.29 0.63 -1.94
C THR A 117 0.15 1.14 -0.50
N SER A 118 0.27 2.45 -0.27
CA SER A 118 0.11 3.03 1.08
C SER A 118 -1.35 3.04 1.52
N TYR A 119 -1.56 2.89 2.82
CA TYR A 119 -2.87 3.03 3.44
C TYR A 119 -2.93 4.33 4.25
N ARG A 120 -4.01 5.09 4.10
CA ARG A 120 -4.23 6.32 4.86
C ARG A 120 -4.68 5.98 6.28
N GLY A 121 -3.70 5.71 7.15
CA GLY A 121 -3.91 5.29 8.54
C GLY A 121 -4.67 6.31 9.39
N GLN A 122 -4.68 7.59 9.01
CA GLN A 122 -5.45 8.62 9.69
C GLN A 122 -6.95 8.30 9.77
N PHE A 123 -7.54 7.63 8.77
CA PHE A 123 -8.95 7.21 8.83
C PHE A 123 -9.23 6.27 10.01
N VAL A 124 -8.28 5.36 10.32
CA VAL A 124 -8.40 4.49 11.49
C VAL A 124 -8.31 5.32 12.78
N MET A 125 -7.39 6.29 12.82
CA MET A 125 -7.21 7.16 13.99
C MET A 125 -8.43 8.05 14.26
N ASP A 126 -9.12 8.48 13.20
CA ASP A 126 -10.27 9.38 13.28
C ASP A 126 -11.61 8.64 13.47
N SER A 127 -11.61 7.30 13.41
CA SER A 127 -12.80 6.46 13.64
C SER A 127 -13.13 6.35 15.14
N LYS A 128 -13.67 7.42 15.70
CA LYS A 128 -13.88 7.60 17.15
C LYS A 128 -14.74 6.53 17.82
N ASP A 129 -15.63 5.86 17.09
CA ASP A 129 -16.49 4.82 17.67
C ASP A 129 -15.76 3.47 17.81
N LEU A 130 -14.72 3.24 17.01
CA LEU A 130 -13.98 1.97 16.99
C LEU A 130 -12.58 2.07 17.60
N ILE A 131 -11.91 3.22 17.48
CA ILE A 131 -10.53 3.43 17.93
C ILE A 131 -10.40 3.29 19.45
N THR A 132 -9.32 2.65 19.88
CA THR A 132 -8.93 2.57 21.30
C THR A 132 -7.54 3.15 21.45
N ASP A 133 -7.18 3.57 22.67
CA ASP A 133 -5.83 4.08 22.96
C ASP A 133 -4.74 3.06 22.60
N GLU A 134 -5.01 1.77 22.78
CA GLU A 134 -4.07 0.71 22.41
C GLU A 134 -3.85 0.66 20.89
N ILE A 135 -4.93 0.63 20.11
CA ILE A 135 -4.86 0.59 18.64
C ILE A 135 -4.18 1.85 18.12
N ALA A 136 -4.54 3.02 18.64
CA ALA A 136 -3.95 4.29 18.27
C ALA A 136 -2.45 4.33 18.57
N ASN A 137 -2.05 4.01 19.80
CA ASN A 137 -0.64 4.03 20.22
C ASN A 137 0.24 3.05 19.42
N ARG A 138 -0.31 1.89 19.03
CA ARG A 138 0.39 0.95 18.13
C ARG A 138 0.50 1.51 16.72
N GLY A 139 -0.55 2.12 16.20
CA GLY A 139 -0.63 2.61 14.81
C GLY A 139 0.43 3.65 14.43
N TYR A 140 0.98 4.39 15.40
CA TYR A 140 2.08 5.35 15.21
C TYR A 140 3.49 4.72 15.28
N ARG A 141 3.61 3.39 15.35
CA ARG A 141 4.90 2.68 15.42
C ARG A 141 5.19 1.94 14.10
N SER A 142 6.45 1.60 13.89
CA SER A 142 6.83 0.65 12.84
C SER A 142 6.49 -0.78 13.27
N PHE A 143 6.15 -1.61 12.30
CA PHE A 143 5.80 -3.03 12.51
C PHE A 143 6.77 -3.94 11.75
N THR A 144 7.23 -5.02 12.38
CA THR A 144 7.74 -6.18 11.63
C THR A 144 6.61 -6.81 10.81
N ALA A 145 6.93 -7.77 9.94
CA ALA A 145 5.92 -8.48 9.17
C ALA A 145 4.94 -9.24 10.08
N GLU A 146 5.44 -9.86 11.15
CA GLU A 146 4.65 -10.61 12.13
C GLU A 146 3.77 -9.67 12.97
N GLU A 147 4.35 -8.55 13.44
CA GLU A 147 3.60 -7.52 14.18
C GLU A 147 2.52 -6.87 13.31
N ALA A 148 2.77 -6.71 12.00
CA ALA A 148 1.79 -6.23 11.05
C ALA A 148 0.60 -7.18 10.92
N VAL A 149 0.84 -8.49 10.81
CA VAL A 149 -0.23 -9.50 10.79
C VAL A 149 -1.05 -9.47 12.08
N ASP A 150 -0.38 -9.35 13.22
CA ASP A 150 -1.04 -9.27 14.53
C ASP A 150 -1.90 -8.01 14.66
N TYR A 151 -1.36 -6.86 14.30
CA TYR A 151 -2.11 -5.59 14.31
C TYR A 151 -3.30 -5.63 13.36
N GLY A 152 -3.12 -6.20 12.15
CA GLY A 152 -4.21 -6.41 11.21
C GLY A 152 -5.33 -7.30 11.77
N ARG A 153 -4.97 -8.34 12.54
CA ARG A 153 -5.97 -9.18 13.24
C ARG A 153 -6.75 -8.39 14.28
N GLN A 154 -6.07 -7.55 15.08
CA GLN A 154 -6.72 -6.70 16.09
C GLN A 154 -7.74 -5.73 15.44
N LEU A 155 -7.38 -5.11 14.31
CA LEU A 155 -8.29 -4.24 13.57
C LEU A 155 -9.52 -5.00 13.05
N LEU A 156 -9.33 -6.20 12.50
CA LEU A 156 -10.42 -7.04 12.01
C LEU A 156 -11.36 -7.52 13.13
N GLU A 157 -10.81 -7.87 14.29
CA GLU A 157 -11.61 -8.25 15.45
C GLU A 157 -12.49 -7.10 15.92
N ARG A 158 -11.94 -5.88 15.97
CA ARG A 158 -12.70 -4.68 16.32
C ARG A 158 -13.79 -4.35 15.30
N ALA A 159 -13.50 -4.47 13.99
CA ALA A 159 -14.49 -4.32 12.93
C ALA A 159 -15.64 -5.34 13.08
N ARG A 160 -15.32 -6.60 13.34
CA ARG A 160 -16.32 -7.67 13.54
C ARG A 160 -17.18 -7.45 14.77
N GLU A 161 -16.59 -6.97 15.86
CA GLU A 161 -17.32 -6.64 17.08
C GLU A 161 -18.35 -5.54 16.84
N ALA A 162 -17.91 -4.41 16.28
CA ALA A 162 -18.78 -3.29 15.94
C ALA A 162 -19.87 -3.71 14.94
N ALA A 163 -19.51 -4.48 13.90
CA ALA A 163 -20.48 -4.99 12.94
C ALA A 163 -21.60 -5.81 13.62
N ARG A 164 -21.25 -6.71 14.56
CA ARG A 164 -22.25 -7.49 15.32
C ARG A 164 -23.15 -6.60 16.18
N GLN A 165 -22.57 -5.62 16.88
CA GLN A 165 -23.34 -4.70 17.74
C GLN A 165 -24.36 -3.88 16.95
N HIS A 166 -24.06 -3.58 15.69
CA HIS A 166 -24.90 -2.76 14.81
C HIS A 166 -25.64 -3.56 13.72
N SER A 167 -25.63 -4.89 13.79
CA SER A 167 -26.28 -5.78 12.81
C SER A 167 -25.84 -5.53 11.35
N LEU A 168 -24.55 -5.22 11.16
CA LEU A 168 -23.91 -5.06 9.86
C LEU A 168 -23.24 -6.36 9.43
N ASP A 169 -23.20 -6.61 8.13
CA ASP A 169 -22.33 -7.65 7.56
C ASP A 169 -20.94 -7.07 7.27
N VAL A 170 -19.97 -7.44 8.10
CA VAL A 170 -18.58 -7.01 7.95
C VAL A 170 -18.01 -7.36 6.57
N ALA A 171 -18.42 -8.46 5.94
CA ALA A 171 -17.84 -8.90 4.67
C ALA A 171 -18.27 -8.03 3.48
N THR A 172 -19.41 -7.35 3.59
CA THR A 172 -20.05 -6.63 2.48
C THR A 172 -20.28 -5.15 2.78
N VAL A 173 -20.06 -4.71 4.02
CA VAL A 173 -20.18 -3.30 4.38
C VAL A 173 -19.24 -2.44 3.54
N ALA A 174 -19.85 -1.46 2.89
CA ALA A 174 -19.20 -0.46 2.07
C ALA A 174 -19.97 0.86 2.18
N VAL A 175 -19.25 1.97 2.17
CA VAL A 175 -19.83 3.32 2.14
C VAL A 175 -19.95 3.80 0.71
N SER A 176 -20.96 4.63 0.45
CA SER A 176 -21.05 5.36 -0.82
C SER A 176 -19.80 6.24 -1.01
N PRO A 177 -19.23 6.35 -2.22
CA PRO A 177 -18.13 7.27 -2.49
C PRO A 177 -18.45 8.74 -2.18
N ASP A 178 -19.74 9.10 -2.13
CA ASP A 178 -20.21 10.46 -1.88
C ASP A 178 -20.36 10.80 -0.38
N ASP A 179 -20.33 9.79 0.50
CA ASP A 179 -20.46 9.98 1.94
C ASP A 179 -19.08 9.98 2.63
N ASP A 180 -18.93 10.77 3.70
CA ASP A 180 -17.75 10.65 4.55
C ASP A 180 -17.82 9.33 5.34
N PRO A 181 -16.89 8.38 5.14
CA PRO A 181 -16.92 7.10 5.86
C PRO A 181 -16.76 7.26 7.38
N LEU A 182 -16.25 8.40 7.88
CA LEU A 182 -16.12 8.65 9.31
C LEU A 182 -17.46 9.01 9.97
N ASP A 183 -18.44 9.51 9.20
CA ASP A 183 -19.74 9.96 9.71
C ASP A 183 -20.69 8.81 10.08
N SER A 184 -20.34 7.56 9.75
CA SER A 184 -21.17 6.40 10.02
C SER A 184 -20.40 5.24 10.62
N ILE A 185 -21.08 4.46 11.48
CA ILE A 185 -20.50 3.24 12.03
C ILE A 185 -20.16 2.21 10.94
N ALA A 186 -20.96 2.18 9.86
CA ALA A 186 -20.71 1.31 8.72
C ALA A 186 -19.38 1.66 8.03
N GLY A 187 -19.09 2.94 7.86
CA GLY A 187 -17.83 3.39 7.28
C GLY A 187 -16.62 3.19 8.15
N GLN A 188 -16.75 3.43 9.47
CA GLN A 188 -15.66 3.11 10.39
C GLN A 188 -15.38 1.58 10.43
N VAL A 189 -16.41 0.73 10.35
CA VAL A 189 -16.24 -0.73 10.22
C VAL A 189 -15.51 -1.08 8.91
N GLU A 190 -15.89 -0.45 7.79
CA GLU A 190 -15.20 -0.66 6.52
C GLU A 190 -13.71 -0.25 6.61
N ILE A 191 -13.42 0.94 7.15
CA ILE A 191 -12.06 1.43 7.38
C ILE A 191 -11.23 0.43 8.18
N PHE A 192 -11.75 -0.04 9.33
CA PHE A 192 -11.03 -1.01 10.16
C PHE A 192 -10.83 -2.35 9.44
N ARG A 193 -11.85 -2.82 8.71
CA ARG A 193 -11.76 -4.06 7.95
C ARG A 193 -10.69 -3.97 6.87
N THR A 194 -10.75 -2.95 6.01
CA THR A 194 -9.81 -2.80 4.89
C THR A 194 -8.40 -2.53 5.38
N ALA A 195 -8.23 -1.77 6.47
CA ALA A 195 -6.92 -1.60 7.12
C ALA A 195 -6.38 -2.94 7.63
N GLY A 196 -7.22 -3.72 8.30
CA GLY A 196 -6.83 -5.04 8.82
C GLY A 196 -6.44 -6.03 7.73
N GLU A 197 -7.22 -6.10 6.64
CA GLU A 197 -6.90 -6.90 5.45
C GLU A 197 -5.60 -6.43 4.78
N TRP A 198 -5.37 -5.12 4.68
CA TRP A 198 -4.14 -4.53 4.14
C TRP A 198 -2.91 -4.91 4.99
N PHE A 199 -3.00 -4.79 6.32
CA PHE A 199 -1.93 -5.19 7.24
C PHE A 199 -1.62 -6.69 7.14
N GLN A 200 -2.66 -7.54 7.11
CA GLN A 200 -2.48 -8.98 6.95
C GLN A 200 -1.88 -9.35 5.58
N PHE A 201 -2.26 -8.65 4.52
CA PHE A 201 -1.72 -8.86 3.18
C PHE A 201 -0.22 -8.57 3.13
N TRP A 202 0.21 -7.40 3.60
CA TRP A 202 1.61 -6.99 3.55
C TRP A 202 2.48 -7.78 4.54
N GLY A 203 2.03 -7.90 5.78
CA GLY A 203 2.71 -8.71 6.78
C GLY A 203 2.83 -10.18 6.36
N GLY A 204 1.75 -10.75 5.80
CA GLY A 204 1.76 -12.12 5.27
C GLY A 204 2.70 -12.32 4.08
N LYS A 205 3.07 -11.25 3.36
CA LYS A 205 4.07 -11.25 2.29
C LYS A 205 5.48 -10.90 2.79
N GLY A 206 5.68 -10.74 4.10
CA GLY A 206 6.98 -10.45 4.71
C GLY A 206 7.36 -8.97 4.70
N HIS A 207 6.45 -8.07 4.31
CA HIS A 207 6.72 -6.64 4.34
C HIS A 207 6.54 -6.09 5.76
N SER A 208 7.58 -5.43 6.27
CA SER A 208 7.46 -4.52 7.41
C SER A 208 6.68 -3.27 7.01
N ILE A 209 6.13 -2.54 7.98
CA ILE A 209 5.33 -1.35 7.72
C ILE A 209 5.87 -0.19 8.55
N GLU A 210 6.01 0.98 7.94
CA GLU A 210 6.39 2.20 8.65
C GLU A 210 5.28 3.25 8.63
N PRO A 211 5.11 3.99 9.74
CA PRO A 211 4.26 5.17 9.78
C PRO A 211 4.98 6.34 9.12
N TRP A 212 4.24 7.10 8.34
CA TRP A 212 4.63 8.38 7.76
C TRP A 212 3.61 9.42 8.22
N ALA A 213 4.06 10.41 8.99
CA ALA A 213 3.21 11.41 9.62
C ALA A 213 3.84 12.80 9.53
#